data_AF-Q9ZSF2-F1
#
_entry.id   AF-Q9ZSF2-F1
#
_cell.length_a   1.000
_cell.length_b   1.000
_cell.length_c   1.000
_cell.angle_alpha   90.00
_cell.angle_beta   90.00
_cell.angle_gamma   90.00
#
_symmetry.space_group_name_H-M   'P 1'
#
loop_
_entity.id
_entity.type
_entity.pdbx_description
1 polymer ?
#
loop_
_entity_poly.entity_id
_entity_poly.type
_entity_poly.pdbx_seq_one_letter_code
_entity_poly.pdbx_strand_id
1 'polypeptide(L)' 'NISSPMYDCDPRTKFDLIKDKKDEVELEEYWPQLTSTEKVASQRQSFWKYQYE' A
#
# COMPACT_ATOMS: atom_id res chain seq x y z
N ASN A 1 -13.63 14.25 22.51
CA ASN A 1 -13.75 13.05 21.65
C ASN A 1 -12.39 12.42 21.51
N ILE A 2 -12.23 11.19 22.01
CA ILE A 2 -11.04 10.38 21.75
C ILE A 2 -11.40 9.54 20.51
N SER A 3 -10.77 9.81 19.38
CA SER A 3 -10.82 8.91 18.23
C SER A 3 -9.72 7.87 18.41
N SER A 4 -10.10 6.62 18.64
CA SER A 4 -9.15 5.50 18.64
C SER A 4 -9.01 4.99 17.21
N PRO A 5 -7.78 4.71 16.74
CA PRO A 5 -7.59 4.04 15.47
C PRO A 5 -8.19 2.63 15.52
N MET A 6 -8.86 2.25 14.44
CA MET A 6 -9.30 0.88 14.20
C MET A 6 -8.38 0.27 13.16
N TYR A 7 -7.91 -0.95 13.43
CA TYR A 7 -7.01 -1.72 12.58
C TYR A 7 -7.73 -2.98 12.10
N ASP A 8 -7.31 -3.52 10.94
CA ASP A 8 -7.81 -4.79 10.40
C ASP A 8 -9.35 -4.88 10.34
N CYS A 9 -10.00 -3.78 9.90
CA CYS A 9 -11.45 -3.61 10.00
C CYS A 9 -12.24 -4.65 9.20
N ASP A 10 -11.68 -5.18 8.11
CA ASP A 10 -12.22 -6.32 7.37
C ASP A 10 -11.12 -7.29 6.94
N PRO A 11 -10.84 -8.34 7.73
CA PRO A 11 -9.75 -9.28 7.46
C PRO A 11 -9.97 -10.14 6.21
N ARG A 12 -11.18 -10.13 5.64
CA ARG A 12 -11.51 -10.85 4.39
C ARG A 12 -11.15 -10.04 3.16
N THR A 13 -11.13 -8.72 3.26
CA THR A 13 -10.67 -7.86 2.19
C THR A 13 -9.15 -8.04 2.03
N LYS A 14 -8.70 -8.07 0.78
CA LYS A 14 -7.30 -8.33 0.40
C LYS A 14 -6.88 -7.26 -0.57
N PHE A 15 -5.62 -6.85 -0.47
CA PHE A 15 -5.07 -5.87 -1.39
C PHE A 15 -4.95 -6.47 -2.79
N ASP A 16 -5.56 -5.81 -3.76
CA ASP A 16 -5.31 -6.06 -5.18
C ASP A 16 -4.08 -5.28 -5.62
N LEU A 17 -3.12 -5.97 -6.25
CA LEU A 17 -1.95 -5.31 -6.82
C LEU A 17 -2.38 -4.22 -7.80
N ILE A 18 -1.79 -3.04 -7.65
CA ILE A 18 -1.96 -1.92 -8.58
C ILE A 18 -1.29 -2.30 -9.89
N LYS A 19 -2.11 -2.46 -10.93
CA LYS A 19 -1.68 -2.85 -12.28
C LYS A 19 -1.65 -1.66 -13.23
N ASP A 20 -2.39 -0.60 -12.92
CA ASP A 20 -2.37 0.61 -13.72
C ASP A 20 -1.07 1.36 -13.43
N LYS A 21 -0.29 1.58 -14.49
CA LYS A 21 1.02 2.20 -14.38
C LYS A 21 0.94 3.67 -13.94
N LYS A 22 -0.16 4.35 -14.25
CA LYS A 22 -0.36 5.74 -13.81
C LYS A 22 -0.52 5.77 -12.29
N ASP A 23 -1.36 4.91 -11.75
CA ASP A 23 -1.61 4.82 -10.31
C ASP A 23 -0.34 4.39 -9.55
N GLU A 24 0.42 3.45 -10.11
CA GLU A 24 1.71 3.00 -9.55
C GLU A 24 2.73 4.15 -9.49
N VAL A 25 2.87 4.93 -10.57
CA VAL A 25 3.79 6.08 -10.62
C VAL A 25 3.38 7.16 -9.63
N GLU A 26 2.09 7.48 -9.54
CA GLU A 26 1.58 8.48 -8.60
C GLU A 26 1.83 8.06 -7.14
N LEU A 27 1.61 6.78 -6.83
CA LEU A 27 1.86 6.25 -5.49
C LEU A 27 3.35 6.15 -5.16
N GLU A 28 4.24 5.83 -6.09
CA GLU A 28 5.69 5.90 -5.83
C GLU A 28 6.17 7.34 -5.61
N GLU A 29 5.57 8.35 -6.27
CA GLU A 29 5.92 9.76 -6.06
C GLU A 29 5.50 10.26 -4.67
N TYR A 30 4.26 9.97 -4.27
CA TYR A 30 3.68 10.54 -3.05
C TYR A 30 3.73 9.62 -1.84
N TRP A 31 3.82 8.31 -2.05
CA TRP A 31 3.80 7.30 -0.99
C TRP A 31 4.80 6.15 -1.20
N PRO A 32 6.10 6.46 -1.36
CA PRO A 32 7.12 5.48 -1.70
C PRO A 32 7.37 4.45 -0.59
N GLN A 33 7.71 3.22 -0.99
CA GLN A 33 8.26 2.21 -0.08
C GLN A 33 9.77 2.43 0.12
N LEU A 34 10.15 3.16 1.17
CA LEU A 34 11.55 3.52 1.45
C LEU A 34 12.43 2.39 2.00
N THR A 35 11.85 1.24 2.35
CA THR A 35 12.55 0.12 2.99
C THR A 35 13.10 -0.92 2.00
N SER A 36 12.85 -0.75 0.69
CA SER A 36 13.34 -1.65 -0.35
C SER A 36 13.76 -0.90 -1.61
N THR A 37 14.34 -1.61 -2.57
CA THR A 37 14.59 -1.03 -3.90
C THR A 37 13.27 -0.80 -4.65
N GLU A 38 13.26 0.19 -5.55
CA GLU A 38 12.11 0.51 -6.42
C GLU A 38 11.58 -0.71 -7.16
N LYS A 39 12.47 -1.55 -7.71
CA LYS A 39 12.07 -2.80 -8.38
C LYS A 39 11.29 -3.74 -7.44
N VAL A 40 11.71 -3.86 -6.18
CA VAL A 40 11.03 -4.72 -5.21
C VAL A 40 9.71 -4.08 -4.76
N ALA A 41 9.68 -2.76 -4.59
CA ALA A 41 8.49 -1.99 -4.26
C ALA A 41 7.41 -2.16 -5.33
N SER A 42 7.73 -1.89 -6.60
CA SER A 42 6.85 -2.06 -7.76
C SER A 42 6.31 -3.49 -7.89
N GLN A 43 7.16 -4.51 -7.71
CA GLN A 43 6.76 -5.90 -7.90
C GLN A 43 5.91 -6.47 -6.75
N ARG A 44 6.18 -6.06 -5.50
CA ARG A 44 5.56 -6.66 -4.32
C ARG A 44 4.49 -5.79 -3.68
N GLN A 45 4.61 -4.48 -3.83
CA GLN A 45 3.72 -3.46 -3.26
C GLN A 45 3.42 -3.72 -1.77
N SER A 46 4.41 -4.25 -1.05
CA SER A 46 4.23 -4.80 0.30
C SER A 46 3.81 -3.74 1.30
N PHE A 47 4.29 -2.51 1.12
CA PHE A 47 3.93 -1.39 1.96
C PHE A 47 2.45 -1.01 1.78
N TRP A 48 1.99 -0.77 0.55
CA TRP A 48 0.58 -0.42 0.30
C TRP A 48 -0.37 -1.56 0.69
N LYS A 49 0.03 -2.81 0.45
CA LYS A 49 -0.70 -3.98 0.94
C LYS A 49 -0.89 -3.93 2.46
N TYR A 50 0.18 -3.68 3.21
CA TYR A 50 0.12 -3.62 4.68
C TYR A 50 -0.68 -2.42 5.20
N GLN A 51 -0.73 -1.31 4.47
CA GLN A 51 -1.53 -0.14 4.88
C GLN A 51 -3.02 -0.29 4.53
N TYR A 52 -3.34 -1.08 3.51
CA TYR A 52 -4.72 -1.29 3.06
C TYR A 52 -5.44 -2.38 3.84
N GLU A 53 -4.76 -3.50 4.11
CA GLU A 53 -5.28 -4.61 4.91
C GLU A 53 -5.33 -4.25 6.41
#